data_AF-A0A444UVJ2-F1
#
_entry.id   AF-A0A444UVJ2-F1
#
_cell.length_a   1.000
_cell.length_b   1.000
_cell.length_c   1.000
_cell.angle_alpha   90.00
_cell.angle_beta   90.00
_cell.angle_gamma   90.00
#
_symmetry.space_group_name_H-M   'P 1'
#
loop_
_entity.id
_entity.type
_entity.pdbx_description
1 polymer ?
#
loop_
_entity_poly.entity_id
_entity_poly.type
_entity_poly.pdbx_seq_one_letter_code
_entity_poly.pdbx_strand_id
1 'polypeptide(L)'
;MPEVVEALTALSEQATEKKDGETLSSSQSLCKELTTWRFILCVVIWYNVLYQTTAMARYFGDILIKHLEDLKKKDFKRFHSKLKDYKMKKTRIPWSRLERAGVDETVELLIQYFVNQAVPVAVEVLKRCNVNNVA
;
A
#
# COMPACT_ATOMS: atom_id res chain seq x y z
N MET A 1 -6.30 12.38 -12.97
CA MET A 1 -5.67 13.44 -13.81
C MET A 1 -5.54 13.07 -15.29
N PRO A 2 -5.36 11.79 -15.69
CA PRO A 2 -5.49 11.41 -17.10
C PRO A 2 -6.91 11.71 -17.61
N GLU A 3 -7.92 11.32 -16.83
CA GLU A 3 -9.34 11.48 -17.17
C GLU A 3 -9.78 12.93 -17.38
N VAL A 4 -9.21 13.90 -16.64
CA VAL A 4 -9.55 15.32 -16.77
C VAL A 4 -8.88 15.92 -18.02
N VAL A 5 -7.65 15.51 -18.30
CA VAL A 5 -6.93 15.91 -19.53
C VAL A 5 -7.58 15.26 -20.75
N GLU A 6 -8.01 14.01 -20.64
CA GLU A 6 -8.75 13.26 -21.66
C GLU A 6 -10.12 13.88 -21.92
N ALA A 7 -10.87 14.24 -20.87
CA ALA A 7 -12.14 14.95 -21.00
C ALA A 7 -11.98 16.32 -21.65
N LEU A 8 -10.93 17.08 -21.28
CA LEU A 8 -10.62 18.37 -21.92
C LEU A 8 -10.19 18.21 -23.38
N THR A 9 -9.47 17.13 -23.71
CA THR A 9 -9.06 16.82 -25.09
C THR A 9 -10.28 16.42 -25.94
N ALA A 10 -11.16 15.57 -25.43
CA ALA A 10 -12.41 15.20 -26.08
C ALA A 10 -13.36 16.40 -26.25
N LEU A 11 -13.40 17.32 -25.28
CA LEU A 11 -14.15 18.57 -25.39
C LEU A 11 -13.58 19.49 -26.49
N SER A 12 -12.25 19.53 -26.64
CA SER A 12 -11.57 20.29 -27.69
C SER A 12 -11.83 19.71 -29.08
N GLU A 13 -11.88 18.39 -29.22
CA GLU A 13 -12.23 17.69 -30.47
C GLU A 13 -13.69 17.95 -30.87
N GLN A 14 -14.63 17.89 -29.93
CA GLN A 14 -16.02 18.28 -30.18
C GLN A 14 -16.17 19.76 -30.55
N ALA A 15 -15.41 20.66 -29.93
CA ALA A 15 -15.44 22.09 -30.25
C ALA A 15 -14.86 22.37 -31.65
N THR A 16 -13.84 21.63 -32.09
CA THR A 16 -13.35 21.70 -33.48
C THR A 16 -14.42 21.25 -34.48
N GLU A 17 -15.21 20.23 -34.14
CA GLU A 17 -16.28 19.71 -34.99
C GLU A 17 -17.47 20.70 -35.10
N LYS A 18 -17.77 21.43 -34.02
CA LYS A 18 -18.82 22.46 -33.97
C LYS A 18 -18.42 23.86 -34.49
N LYS A 19 -17.16 24.07 -34.94
CA LYS A 19 -16.62 25.39 -35.33
C LYS A 19 -16.72 26.47 -34.26
N ASP A 20 -16.75 26.08 -32.98
CA ASP A 20 -16.84 27.03 -31.88
C ASP A 20 -15.44 27.42 -31.38
N GLY A 21 -14.88 28.48 -31.98
CA GLY A 21 -13.50 28.91 -31.75
C GLY A 21 -13.22 29.43 -30.34
N GLU A 22 -14.24 29.91 -29.63
CA GLU A 22 -14.11 30.43 -28.25
C GLU A 22 -13.98 29.28 -27.24
N THR A 23 -14.80 28.25 -27.39
CA THR A 23 -14.73 27.01 -26.59
C THR A 23 -13.42 26.25 -26.83
N LEU A 24 -12.93 26.25 -28.07
CA LEU A 24 -11.65 25.64 -28.43
C LEU A 24 -10.44 26.34 -27.79
N SER A 25 -10.40 27.67 -27.87
CA SER A 25 -9.29 28.46 -27.31
C SER A 25 -9.27 28.43 -25.78
N SER A 26 -10.45 28.48 -25.15
CA SER A 26 -10.58 28.39 -23.68
C SER A 26 -10.15 27.01 -23.16
N SER A 27 -10.58 25.91 -23.79
CA SER A 27 -10.20 24.55 -23.38
C SER A 27 -8.69 24.29 -23.54
N GLN A 28 -8.08 24.77 -24.64
CA GLN A 28 -6.64 24.67 -24.84
C GLN A 28 -5.83 25.53 -23.85
N SER A 29 -6.32 26.72 -23.51
CA SER A 29 -5.71 27.59 -22.50
C SER A 29 -5.73 26.94 -21.11
N LEU A 30 -6.88 26.41 -20.70
CA LEU A 30 -7.05 25.71 -19.42
C LEU A 30 -6.16 24.47 -19.34
N CYS A 31 -6.04 23.69 -20.42
CA CYS A 31 -5.19 22.51 -20.44
C CYS A 31 -3.69 22.86 -20.31
N LYS A 32 -3.25 23.95 -20.95
CA LYS A 32 -1.90 24.51 -20.79
C LYS A 32 -1.65 25.05 -19.39
N GLU A 33 -2.62 25.73 -18.79
CA GLU A 33 -2.50 26.23 -17.42
C GLU A 33 -2.42 25.08 -16.42
N LEU A 34 -3.32 24.09 -16.53
CA LEU A 34 -3.35 22.92 -15.65
C LEU A 34 -2.03 22.13 -15.67
N THR A 35 -1.40 22.03 -16.85
CA THR A 35 -0.09 21.38 -17.03
C THR A 35 1.10 22.28 -16.64
N THR A 36 0.92 23.59 -16.55
CA THR A 36 1.97 24.54 -16.15
C THR A 36 2.04 24.72 -14.63
N TRP A 37 0.95 24.47 -13.91
CA TRP A 37 0.86 24.71 -12.47
C TRP A 37 1.64 23.66 -11.68
N ARG A 38 2.94 23.89 -11.56
CA ARG A 38 3.93 23.05 -10.87
C ARG A 38 3.49 22.65 -9.46
N PHE A 39 2.78 23.51 -8.74
CA PHE A 39 2.27 23.22 -7.40
C PHE A 39 1.15 22.16 -7.40
N ILE A 40 0.15 22.29 -8.28
CA ILE A 40 -0.95 21.31 -8.39
C ILE A 40 -0.41 19.97 -8.88
N LEU A 41 0.50 19.99 -9.87
CA LEU A 41 1.18 18.78 -10.32
C LEU A 41 1.93 18.08 -9.18
N CYS A 42 2.67 18.82 -8.35
CA CYS A 42 3.31 18.27 -7.16
C CYS A 42 2.28 17.66 -6.20
N VAL A 43 1.21 18.37 -5.83
CA VAL A 43 0.20 17.87 -4.91
C VAL A 43 -0.47 16.58 -5.44
N VAL A 44 -0.80 16.53 -6.73
CA VAL A 44 -1.41 15.34 -7.34
C VAL A 44 -0.43 14.18 -7.42
N ILE A 45 0.84 14.42 -7.78
CA ILE A 45 1.88 13.38 -7.78
C ILE A 45 2.08 12.85 -6.36
N TRP A 46 2.19 13.72 -5.35
CA TRP A 46 2.31 13.32 -3.95
C TRP A 46 1.07 12.56 -3.45
N TYR A 47 -0.13 13.00 -3.81
CA TYR A 47 -1.36 12.29 -3.48
C TYR A 47 -1.41 10.90 -4.12
N ASN A 48 -1.03 10.78 -5.39
CA ASN A 48 -0.96 9.47 -6.08
C ASN A 48 0.08 8.55 -5.45
N VAL A 49 1.26 9.07 -5.08
CA VAL A 49 2.30 8.31 -4.38
C VAL A 49 1.81 7.89 -3.00
N LEU A 50 1.15 8.77 -2.26
CA LEU A 50 0.56 8.47 -0.95
C LEU A 50 -0.56 7.42 -1.08
N TYR A 51 -1.41 7.54 -2.08
CA TYR A 51 -2.49 6.59 -2.36
C TYR A 51 -1.93 5.22 -2.75
N GLN A 52 -0.92 5.16 -3.63
CA GLN A 52 -0.26 3.91 -3.98
C GLN A 52 0.45 3.28 -2.77
N THR A 53 1.16 4.06 -1.96
CA THR A 53 1.86 3.53 -0.78
C THR A 53 0.90 3.02 0.30
N THR A 54 -0.19 3.74 0.56
CA THR A 54 -1.26 3.31 1.48
C THR A 54 -2.01 2.07 0.96
N ALA A 55 -2.34 2.04 -0.33
CA ALA A 55 -2.97 0.89 -0.98
C ALA A 55 -2.06 -0.36 -0.94
N MET A 56 -0.76 -0.20 -1.20
CA MET A 56 0.20 -1.29 -1.11
C MET A 56 0.34 -1.80 0.33
N ALA A 57 0.41 -0.91 1.32
CA ALA A 57 0.43 -1.32 2.74
C ALA A 57 -0.80 -2.15 3.11
N ARG A 58 -1.99 -1.76 2.63
CA ARG A 58 -3.23 -2.50 2.83
C ARG A 58 -3.20 -3.87 2.15
N TYR A 59 -2.80 -3.92 0.88
CA TYR A 59 -2.68 -5.17 0.13
C TYR A 59 -1.71 -6.17 0.79
N PHE A 60 -0.57 -5.68 1.29
CA PHE A 60 0.37 -6.50 2.04
C PHE A 60 -0.20 -6.99 3.38
N GLY A 61 -0.97 -6.16 4.07
CA GLY A 61 -1.73 -6.56 5.26
C GLY A 61 -2.71 -7.69 4.95
N ASP A 62 -3.52 -7.54 3.90
CA ASP A 62 -4.52 -8.55 3.48
C ASP A 62 -3.86 -9.89 3.10
N ILE A 63 -2.70 -9.86 2.43
CA ILE A 63 -1.92 -11.08 2.13
C ILE A 63 -1.44 -11.75 3.41
N LEU A 64 -0.90 -10.99 4.36
CA LEU A 64 -0.43 -11.52 5.64
C LEU A 64 -1.57 -12.14 6.44
N ILE A 65 -2.73 -11.48 6.48
CA ILE A 65 -3.93 -11.99 7.14
C ILE A 65 -4.29 -13.35 6.56
N LYS A 66 -4.50 -13.45 5.23
CA LYS A 66 -4.86 -14.72 4.57
C LYS A 66 -3.88 -15.84 4.90
N HIS A 67 -2.58 -15.60 4.75
CA HIS A 67 -1.57 -16.63 5.01
C HIS A 67 -1.47 -17.03 6.48
N LEU A 68 -1.74 -16.12 7.41
CA LEU A 68 -1.72 -16.41 8.84
C LEU A 68 -3.04 -17.06 9.30
N GLU A 69 -4.18 -16.74 8.69
CA GLU A 69 -5.47 -17.40 8.90
C GLU A 69 -5.44 -18.87 8.46
N ASP A 70 -4.74 -19.17 7.35
CA ASP A 70 -4.56 -20.54 6.85
C ASP A 70 -3.71 -21.42 7.78
N LEU A 71 -3.02 -20.83 8.77
CA LEU A 71 -2.23 -21.59 9.74
C LEU A 71 -3.12 -22.27 10.77
N LYS A 72 -2.83 -23.56 11.03
CA LYS A 72 -3.42 -24.25 12.18
C LYS A 72 -3.06 -23.51 13.47
N LYS A 73 -3.97 -23.50 14.45
CA LYS A 73 -3.80 -22.83 15.75
C LYS A 73 -2.48 -23.16 16.47
N LYS A 74 -1.98 -24.40 16.34
CA LYS A 74 -0.68 -24.83 16.90
C LYS A 74 0.50 -24.13 16.20
N ASP A 75 0.42 -23.99 14.88
CA ASP A 75 1.45 -23.37 14.06
C ASP A 75 1.43 -21.84 14.22
N PHE A 76 0.26 -21.24 14.43
CA PHE A 76 0.14 -19.82 14.77
C PHE A 76 0.78 -19.47 16.12
N LYS A 77 0.58 -20.30 17.16
CA LYS A 77 1.31 -20.13 18.44
C LYS A 77 2.82 -20.28 18.28
N ARG A 78 3.27 -21.19 17.42
CA ARG A 78 4.70 -21.36 17.10
C ARG A 78 5.24 -20.12 16.38
N PHE A 79 4.45 -19.55 15.47
CA PHE A 79 4.77 -18.30 14.80
C PHE A 79 4.97 -17.15 15.80
N HIS A 80 4.04 -16.92 16.73
CA HIS A 80 4.21 -15.93 17.80
C HIS A 80 5.48 -16.15 18.62
N SER A 81 5.76 -17.39 19.00
CA SER A 81 6.96 -17.75 19.76
C SER A 81 8.24 -17.38 19.00
N LYS A 82 8.30 -17.70 17.70
CA LYS A 82 9.45 -17.34 16.85
C LYS A 82 9.53 -15.84 16.56
N LEU A 83 8.40 -15.16 16.40
CA LEU A 83 8.33 -13.72 16.17
C LEU A 83 8.80 -12.93 17.39
N LYS A 84 8.49 -13.40 18.61
CA LYS A 84 9.00 -12.84 19.86
C LYS A 84 10.53 -12.82 19.90
N ASP A 85 11.18 -13.87 19.40
CA ASP A 85 12.63 -13.99 19.41
C ASP A 85 13.29 -13.33 18.19
N TYR A 86 12.49 -12.98 17.19
CA TYR A 86 12.95 -12.27 16.02
C TYR A 86 13.31 -10.82 16.37
N LYS A 87 14.55 -10.43 16.05
CA LYS A 87 15.07 -9.09 16.24
C LYS A 87 15.67 -8.58 14.95
N MET A 88 15.18 -7.44 14.48
CA MET A 88 15.76 -6.73 13.34
C MET A 88 16.39 -5.44 13.86
N LYS A 89 17.71 -5.32 13.75
CA LYS A 89 18.48 -4.21 14.33
C LYS A 89 18.18 -4.05 15.83
N LYS A 90 17.43 -3.02 16.23
CA LYS A 90 17.00 -2.76 17.61
C LYS A 90 15.49 -2.97 17.82
N THR A 91 14.75 -3.29 16.76
CA THR A 91 13.31 -3.49 16.80
C THR A 91 12.98 -4.93 17.16
N ARG A 92 12.10 -5.10 18.15
CA ARG A 92 11.56 -6.38 18.61
C ARG A 92 10.14 -6.16 19.12
N ILE A 93 9.21 -7.04 18.78
CA ILE A 93 7.84 -6.99 19.30
C ILE A 93 7.83 -7.62 20.72
N PRO A 94 7.33 -6.90 21.74
CA PRO A 94 7.19 -7.45 23.09
C PRO A 94 6.20 -8.63 23.16
N TRP A 95 6.53 -9.66 23.94
CA TRP A 95 5.64 -10.82 24.12
C TRP A 95 4.25 -10.45 24.64
N SER A 96 4.17 -9.46 25.53
CA SER A 96 2.91 -8.97 26.10
C SER A 96 1.89 -8.54 25.05
N ARG A 97 2.35 -8.11 23.86
CA ARG A 97 1.46 -7.73 22.75
C ARG A 97 1.13 -8.90 21.83
N LEU A 98 1.96 -9.94 21.79
CA LEU A 98 1.73 -11.13 20.96
C LEU A 98 0.89 -12.20 21.66
N GLU A 99 1.04 -12.37 22.98
CA GLU A 99 0.47 -13.50 23.73
C GLU A 99 -1.02 -13.76 23.49
N ARG A 100 -1.80 -12.68 23.32
CA ARG A 100 -3.25 -12.73 23.10
C ARG A 100 -3.67 -12.16 21.74
N ALA A 101 -2.72 -11.81 20.87
CA ALA A 101 -3.03 -11.27 19.56
C ALA A 101 -3.70 -12.33 18.67
N GLY A 102 -4.78 -11.95 18.00
CA GLY A 102 -5.32 -12.70 16.87
C GLY A 102 -4.48 -12.46 15.61
N VAL A 103 -4.97 -12.93 14.47
CA VAL A 103 -4.27 -12.77 13.19
C VAL A 103 -4.17 -11.30 12.83
N ASP A 104 -5.28 -10.55 12.89
CA ASP A 104 -5.33 -9.14 12.56
C ASP A 104 -4.39 -8.30 13.43
N GLU A 105 -4.42 -8.48 14.76
CA GLU A 105 -3.54 -7.74 15.66
C GLU A 105 -2.07 -8.11 15.44
N THR A 106 -1.78 -9.36 15.05
CA THR A 106 -0.42 -9.79 14.72
C THR A 106 0.10 -9.09 13.46
N VAL A 107 -0.76 -8.93 12.44
CA VAL A 107 -0.42 -8.21 11.21
C VAL A 107 -0.22 -6.72 11.49
N GLU A 108 -1.08 -6.11 12.31
CA GLU A 108 -0.92 -4.72 12.74
C GLU A 108 0.41 -4.52 13.48
N LEU A 109 0.78 -5.44 14.38
CA LEU A 109 2.06 -5.39 15.08
C LEU A 109 3.26 -5.52 14.13
N LEU A 110 3.17 -6.37 13.11
CA LEU A 110 4.21 -6.50 12.09
C LEU A 110 4.37 -5.20 11.30
N ILE A 111 3.27 -4.57 10.88
CA ILE A 111 3.28 -3.28 10.18
C ILE A 111 3.79 -2.17 11.10
N GLN A 112 3.39 -2.12 12.36
CA GLN A 112 3.80 -1.08 13.29
C GLN A 112 5.30 -1.12 13.60
N TYR A 113 5.86 -2.31 13.83
CA TYR A 113 7.26 -2.44 14.26
C TYR A 113 8.22 -2.49 13.08
N PHE A 114 7.83 -3.14 11.99
CA PHE A 114 8.73 -3.37 10.86
C PHE A 114 8.38 -2.53 9.63
N VAL A 115 7.24 -1.83 9.62
CA VAL A 115 6.79 -0.91 8.55
C VAL A 115 6.88 -1.61 7.19
N ASN A 116 7.79 -1.16 6.35
CA ASN A 116 8.09 -1.68 5.01
C ASN A 116 8.81 -3.05 5.00
N GLN A 117 9.14 -3.61 6.18
CA GLN A 117 9.75 -4.93 6.34
C GLN A 117 8.79 -5.96 6.94
N ALA A 118 7.52 -5.61 7.17
CA ALA A 118 6.52 -6.50 7.77
C ALA A 118 6.39 -7.86 7.03
N VAL A 119 6.27 -7.82 5.70
CA VAL A 119 6.15 -9.03 4.87
C VAL A 119 7.43 -9.86 4.83
N PRO A 120 8.62 -9.31 4.53
CA PRO A 120 9.88 -10.06 4.61
C PRO A 120 10.11 -10.72 5.97
N VAL A 121 9.82 -10.02 7.06
CA VAL A 121 9.96 -10.55 8.43
C VAL A 121 8.99 -11.70 8.66
N ALA A 122 7.71 -11.55 8.30
CA ALA A 122 6.72 -12.61 8.45
C ALA A 122 7.12 -13.88 7.68
N VAL A 123 7.54 -13.74 6.42
CA VAL A 123 8.00 -14.86 5.58
C VAL A 123 9.20 -15.57 6.20
N GLU A 124 10.18 -14.82 6.70
CA GLU A 124 11.36 -15.37 7.37
C GLU A 124 10.99 -16.11 8.66
N VAL A 125 10.08 -15.57 9.46
CA VAL A 125 9.60 -16.23 10.69
C VAL A 125 8.78 -17.47 10.35
N LEU A 126 7.95 -17.46 9.31
CA LEU A 126 7.21 -18.63 8.83
C LEU A 126 8.14 -19.74 8.37
N LYS A 127 9.21 -19.40 7.63
CA LYS A 127 10.26 -20.37 7.26
C LYS A 127 10.87 -21.03 8.49
N ARG A 128 11.20 -20.24 9.52
CA ARG A 128 11.72 -20.76 10.81
C ARG A 128 10.71 -21.65 11.55
N CYS A 129 9.42 -21.44 11.35
CA CYS A 129 8.39 -22.32 11.92
C CYS A 129 8.39 -23.69 11.22
N ASN A 130 8.53 -23.71 9.89
CA ASN A 130 8.49 -24.93 9.09
C ASN A 130 9.77 -25.79 9.22
N VAL A 131 10.96 -25.17 9.28
CA VAL A 131 12.24 -25.90 9.46
C VAL A 131 12.27 -26.71 10.76
N ASN A 132 11.54 -26.27 11.80
CA ASN A 132 11.43 -26.99 13.09
C ASN A 132 10.25 -27.98 13.14
N ASN A 133 9.59 -28.26 12.02
CA ASN A 133 8.55 -29.31 11.92
C ASN A 133 9.07 -30.57 11.19
N VAL A 134 10.31 -30.53 10.69
CA VAL A 134 10.99 -31.63 9.97
C VAL A 134 12.16 -32.20 10.78
N ALA A 135 12.26 -31.87 12.07
CA ALA A 135 13.23 -32.39 13.03
C ALA A 135 12.48 -33.00 14.22
#